data_AF-A0A6N8FIL3-F1
#
_entry.id   AF-A0A6N8FIL3-F1
#
_cell.length_a   1.000
_cell.length_b   1.000
_cell.length_c   1.000
_cell.angle_alpha   90.00
_cell.angle_beta   90.00
_cell.angle_gamma   90.00
#
_symmetry.space_group_name_H-M   'P 1'
#
loop_
_entity.id
_entity.type
_entity.pdbx_description
1 polymer ?
#
loop_
_entity_poly.entity_id
_entity_poly.type
_entity_poly.pdbx_seq_one_letter_code
_entity_poly.pdbx_strand_id
1 'polypeptide(L)'
;MYRALEESQWLYEHVLNEYQKQVVSETITEIDNKEKKYSLDAFWKVDEEIGGLGGYNLPKHPANNPFPYGIKRSIFRPLQYASSEMDIRDIRYGSRYVVQYAGMHLEATTRFYLIVNQKLRKLRNFNSTLGKVVHQLGQMQLLDKKTIESLYVFIKLFNKSKHEVNQDRARQRLFTVSDALVVYLTVRILGNRILQEIDPGELESTVEL
;
A
#
# COMPACT_ATOMS: atom_id res chain seq x y z
N MET A 1 -13.15 -9.24 -12.98
CA MET A 1 -12.09 -8.22 -12.88
C MET A 1 -11.53 -7.94 -14.27
N TYR A 2 -12.09 -6.95 -14.99
CA TYR A 2 -11.68 -6.65 -16.36
C TYR A 2 -10.32 -5.93 -16.32
N ARG A 3 -9.29 -6.55 -16.90
CA ARG A 3 -7.96 -5.97 -17.22
C ARG A 3 -6.96 -5.69 -16.08
N ALA A 4 -7.09 -6.31 -14.90
CA ALA A 4 -6.01 -6.24 -13.90
C ALA A 4 -4.81 -7.12 -14.29
N LEU A 5 -3.60 -6.74 -13.87
CA LEU A 5 -2.39 -7.55 -13.99
C LEU A 5 -2.53 -8.87 -13.20
N GLU A 6 -1.84 -9.92 -13.65
CA GLU A 6 -1.87 -11.25 -13.02
C GLU A 6 -1.52 -11.17 -11.52
N GLU A 7 -0.52 -10.38 -11.16
CA GLU A 7 -0.13 -10.23 -9.76
C GLU A 7 -1.22 -9.52 -8.93
N SER A 8 -1.95 -8.57 -9.51
CA SER A 8 -3.09 -7.92 -8.84
C SER A 8 -4.24 -8.91 -8.65
N GLN A 9 -4.53 -9.74 -9.66
CA GLN A 9 -5.56 -10.78 -9.55
C GLN A 9 -5.21 -11.78 -8.46
N TRP A 10 -3.95 -12.19 -8.37
CA TRP A 10 -3.50 -13.09 -7.31
C TRP A 10 -3.73 -12.47 -5.93
N LEU A 11 -3.36 -11.19 -5.74
CA LEU A 11 -3.56 -10.49 -4.46
C LEU A 11 -5.04 -10.34 -4.11
N TYR A 12 -5.88 -10.04 -5.11
CA TYR A 12 -7.34 -10.00 -4.94
C TYR A 12 -7.87 -11.32 -4.40
N GLU A 13 -7.44 -12.46 -4.96
CA GLU A 13 -7.96 -13.76 -4.54
C GLU A 13 -7.43 -14.24 -3.18
N HIS A 14 -6.18 -13.92 -2.85
CA HIS A 14 -5.48 -14.52 -1.71
C HIS A 14 -5.40 -13.61 -0.48
N VAL A 15 -5.49 -12.29 -0.66
CA VAL A 15 -5.34 -11.31 0.44
C VAL A 15 -6.69 -10.72 0.86
N LEU A 16 -7.54 -10.36 -0.10
CA LEU A 16 -8.84 -9.75 0.19
C LEU A 16 -9.88 -10.80 0.60
N ASN A 17 -10.77 -10.43 1.52
CA ASN A 17 -11.95 -11.22 1.86
C ASN A 17 -13.11 -10.94 0.88
N GLU A 18 -14.18 -11.74 0.94
CA GLU A 18 -15.31 -11.62 0.01
C GLU A 18 -16.02 -10.26 0.06
N TYR A 19 -16.12 -9.64 1.24
CA TYR A 19 -16.70 -8.31 1.38
C TYR A 19 -15.84 -7.24 0.69
N GLN A 20 -14.52 -7.27 0.90
CA GLN A 20 -13.58 -6.37 0.23
C GLN A 20 -13.59 -6.57 -1.30
N LYS A 21 -13.67 -7.83 -1.75
CA LYS A 21 -13.79 -8.18 -3.17
C LYS A 21 -15.07 -7.61 -3.81
N GLN A 22 -16.19 -7.72 -3.10
CA GLN A 22 -17.46 -7.14 -3.52
C GLN A 22 -17.35 -5.61 -3.64
N VAL A 23 -16.82 -4.93 -2.62
CA VAL A 23 -16.68 -3.46 -2.65
C VAL A 23 -15.74 -3.00 -3.76
N VAL A 24 -14.64 -3.72 -4.03
CA VAL A 24 -13.78 -3.43 -5.19
C VAL A 24 -14.57 -3.53 -6.49
N SER A 25 -15.38 -4.58 -6.67
CA SER A 25 -16.17 -4.78 -7.89
C SER A 25 -17.25 -3.71 -8.09
N GLU A 26 -17.95 -3.34 -7.02
CA GLU A 26 -18.93 -2.25 -7.01
C GLU A 26 -18.26 -0.90 -7.31
N THR A 27 -17.08 -0.65 -6.72
CA THR A 27 -16.31 0.58 -6.95
C THR A 27 -15.86 0.69 -8.40
N ILE A 28 -15.39 -0.40 -9.02
CA ILE A 28 -15.04 -0.42 -10.45
C ILE A 28 -16.27 -0.08 -11.30
N THR A 29 -17.43 -0.67 -10.99
CA THR A 29 -18.69 -0.42 -11.72
C THR A 29 -19.14 1.04 -11.60
N GLU A 30 -19.05 1.62 -10.40
CA GLU A 30 -19.32 3.03 -10.13
C GLU A 30 -18.38 3.95 -10.94
N ILE A 31 -17.09 3.63 -11.01
CA ILE A 31 -16.11 4.40 -11.79
C ILE A 31 -16.38 4.27 -13.29
N ASP A 32 -16.66 3.07 -13.79
CA ASP A 32 -16.88 2.84 -15.23
C ASP A 32 -18.16 3.53 -15.73
N ASN A 33 -19.20 3.57 -14.89
CA ASN A 33 -20.50 4.17 -15.25
C ASN A 33 -20.53 5.70 -15.16
N LYS A 34 -19.57 6.35 -14.51
CA LYS A 34 -19.59 7.80 -14.27
C LYS A 34 -18.43 8.52 -14.92
N GLU A 35 -18.62 9.09 -16.11
CA GLU A 35 -17.54 9.76 -16.86
C GLU A 35 -16.78 10.85 -16.09
N LYS A 36 -17.47 11.65 -15.24
CA LYS A 36 -16.88 12.86 -14.62
C LYS A 36 -16.53 12.75 -13.14
N LYS A 37 -17.43 12.23 -12.31
CA LYS A 37 -17.25 12.18 -10.85
C LYS A 37 -17.85 10.91 -10.29
N TYR A 38 -17.02 10.10 -9.65
CA TYR A 38 -17.39 8.91 -8.91
C TYR A 38 -17.25 9.17 -7.40
N SER A 39 -17.90 8.34 -6.59
CA SER A 39 -17.66 8.30 -5.14
C SER A 39 -16.84 7.05 -4.77
N LEU A 40 -15.98 7.20 -3.77
CA LEU A 40 -15.23 6.11 -3.14
C LEU A 40 -15.67 5.88 -1.68
N ASP A 41 -16.85 6.37 -1.27
CA ASP A 41 -17.29 6.31 0.13
C ASP A 41 -17.35 4.87 0.68
N ALA A 42 -17.88 3.92 -0.10
CA ALA A 42 -17.92 2.51 0.29
C ALA A 42 -16.50 1.90 0.40
N PHE A 43 -15.62 2.25 -0.55
CA PHE A 43 -14.23 1.83 -0.54
C PHE A 43 -13.50 2.35 0.71
N TRP A 44 -13.72 3.60 1.10
CA TRP A 44 -13.09 4.20 2.28
C TRP A 44 -13.64 3.64 3.60
N LYS A 45 -14.91 3.23 3.65
CA LYS A 45 -15.43 2.50 4.82
C LYS A 45 -14.71 1.17 5.02
N VAL A 46 -14.45 0.44 3.94
CA VAL A 46 -13.64 -0.79 4.00
C VAL A 46 -12.21 -0.50 4.47
N ASP A 47 -11.57 0.58 3.99
CA ASP A 47 -10.24 0.98 4.47
C ASP A 47 -10.25 1.29 5.98
N GLU A 48 -11.28 2.00 6.45
CA GLU A 48 -11.48 2.34 7.87
C GLU A 48 -11.65 1.07 8.73
N GLU A 49 -12.42 0.08 8.25
CA GLU A 49 -12.62 -1.20 8.92
C GLU A 49 -11.35 -2.06 9.05
N ILE A 50 -10.38 -1.90 8.14
CA ILE A 50 -9.07 -2.57 8.29
C ILE A 50 -8.37 -2.08 9.57
N GLY A 51 -8.59 -0.82 9.96
CA GLY A 51 -8.04 -0.21 11.17
C GLY A 51 -6.51 -0.19 11.22
N GLY A 52 -5.97 -0.12 12.44
CA GLY A 52 -4.53 -0.19 12.72
C GLY A 52 -3.83 1.15 12.93
N LEU A 53 -2.55 1.10 13.32
CA LEU A 53 -1.67 2.27 13.38
C LEU A 53 -1.39 2.78 11.96
N GLY A 54 -1.80 4.03 11.68
CA GLY A 54 -1.88 4.52 10.31
C GLY A 54 -3.05 3.99 9.50
N GLY A 55 -4.03 3.41 10.21
CA GLY A 55 -5.19 2.78 9.64
C GLY A 55 -6.20 3.74 9.06
N TYR A 56 -6.15 4.98 9.50
CA TYR A 56 -6.97 6.05 9.01
C TYR A 56 -6.07 7.03 8.25
N ASN A 57 -6.50 7.39 7.04
CA ASN A 57 -5.98 8.49 6.23
C ASN A 57 -6.24 9.83 6.93
N LEU A 58 -5.68 10.01 8.14
CA LEU A 58 -5.92 11.15 9.00
C LEU A 58 -4.85 12.20 8.67
N PRO A 59 -5.26 13.38 8.22
CA PRO A 59 -6.48 13.71 7.46
C PRO A 59 -6.29 13.51 5.95
N LYS A 60 -7.41 13.29 5.24
CA LYS A 60 -7.48 13.08 3.78
C LYS A 60 -6.77 14.17 2.98
N HIS A 61 -6.66 15.38 3.56
CA HIS A 61 -5.85 16.46 3.01
C HIS A 61 -4.39 16.35 3.46
N PRO A 62 -3.43 16.11 2.53
CA PRO A 62 -2.00 16.00 2.86
C PRO A 62 -1.41 17.22 3.58
N ALA A 63 -2.08 18.37 3.52
CA ALA A 63 -1.69 19.62 4.19
C ALA A 63 -1.83 19.57 5.72
N ASN A 64 -2.73 18.73 6.24
CA ASN A 64 -3.05 18.67 7.67
C ASN A 64 -2.39 17.44 8.36
N ASN A 65 -1.28 16.94 7.80
CA ASN A 65 -0.57 15.73 8.23
C ASN A 65 -0.08 15.79 9.69
N PRO A 66 -0.48 14.85 10.57
CA PRO A 66 -0.07 14.82 11.97
C PRO A 66 1.39 14.36 12.19
N PHE A 67 2.08 13.87 11.15
CA PHE A 67 3.46 13.37 11.23
C PHE A 67 4.42 14.23 10.39
N PRO A 68 4.93 15.35 10.94
CA PRO A 68 5.73 16.31 10.17
C PRO A 68 7.11 15.78 9.74
N TYR A 69 7.70 14.82 10.46
CA TYR A 69 9.02 14.23 10.16
C TYR A 69 9.13 12.79 10.68
N GLY A 70 10.29 12.16 10.49
CA GLY A 70 10.62 10.84 11.05
C GLY A 70 10.01 9.64 10.33
N ILE A 71 10.18 8.45 10.93
CA ILE A 71 9.74 7.18 10.33
C ILE A 71 8.22 7.11 10.14
N LYS A 72 7.44 7.72 11.06
CA LYS A 72 5.97 7.82 10.94
C LYS A 72 5.57 8.52 9.64
N ARG A 73 6.23 9.61 9.28
CA ARG A 73 5.98 10.30 8.01
C ARG A 73 6.24 9.38 6.82
N SER A 74 7.34 8.63 6.83
CA SER A 74 7.69 7.69 5.75
C SER A 74 6.68 6.55 5.62
N ILE A 75 6.10 6.09 6.74
CA ILE A 75 5.07 5.06 6.75
C ILE A 75 3.73 5.62 6.26
N PHE A 76 3.24 6.73 6.80
CA PHE A 76 1.84 7.14 6.61
C PHE A 76 1.60 8.06 5.40
N ARG A 77 2.55 8.94 5.08
CA ARG A 77 2.39 9.91 3.98
C ARG A 77 2.18 9.29 2.60
N PRO A 78 2.80 8.15 2.24
CA PRO A 78 2.50 7.51 0.96
C PRO A 78 1.03 7.12 0.81
N LEU A 79 0.34 6.70 1.88
CA LEU A 79 -1.10 6.37 1.79
C LEU A 79 -1.96 7.61 1.54
N GLN A 80 -1.61 8.76 2.11
CA GLN A 80 -2.26 10.04 1.82
C GLN A 80 -2.11 10.43 0.34
N TYR A 81 -0.92 10.23 -0.23
CA TYR A 81 -0.70 10.48 -1.66
C TYR A 81 -1.47 9.50 -2.54
N ALA A 82 -1.50 8.21 -2.18
CA ALA A 82 -2.31 7.22 -2.89
C ALA A 82 -3.78 7.62 -2.88
N SER A 83 -4.35 7.97 -1.72
CA SER A 83 -5.73 8.43 -1.62
C SER A 83 -5.99 9.71 -2.40
N SER A 84 -5.05 10.67 -2.41
CA SER A 84 -5.17 11.88 -3.23
C SER A 84 -5.23 11.58 -4.74
N GLU A 85 -4.50 10.57 -5.22
CA GLU A 85 -4.60 10.11 -6.62
C GLU A 85 -5.94 9.44 -6.93
N MET A 86 -6.66 8.97 -5.90
CA MET A 86 -7.94 8.28 -6.02
C MET A 86 -9.15 9.22 -5.89
N ASP A 87 -9.14 10.13 -4.91
CA ASP A 87 -10.26 11.02 -4.55
C ASP A 87 -10.19 12.39 -5.23
N ILE A 88 -9.01 13.01 -5.25
CA ILE A 88 -8.82 14.40 -5.70
C ILE A 88 -8.51 14.42 -7.19
N ARG A 89 -7.68 13.48 -7.64
CA ARG A 89 -7.41 13.22 -9.05
C ARG A 89 -8.29 12.08 -9.55
N ASP A 90 -8.40 11.96 -10.86
CA ASP A 90 -9.09 10.83 -11.48
C ASP A 90 -8.16 9.60 -11.50
N ILE A 91 -8.55 8.57 -10.73
CA ILE A 91 -7.85 7.30 -10.55
C ILE A 91 -7.53 6.61 -11.87
N ARG A 92 -8.34 6.80 -12.92
CA ARG A 92 -8.09 6.26 -14.27
C ARG A 92 -6.75 6.74 -14.84
N TYR A 93 -6.30 7.93 -14.42
CA TYR A 93 -5.00 8.49 -14.77
C TYR A 93 -3.97 8.35 -13.64
N GLY A 94 -4.42 8.08 -12.41
CA GLY A 94 -3.62 7.96 -11.20
C GLY A 94 -3.15 6.55 -10.84
N SER A 95 -3.69 5.48 -11.45
CA SER A 95 -3.48 4.09 -11.01
C SER A 95 -2.03 3.68 -10.73
N ARG A 96 -1.10 4.01 -11.64
CA ARG A 96 0.33 3.73 -11.45
C ARG A 96 0.90 4.42 -10.20
N TYR A 97 0.49 5.66 -9.94
CA TYR A 97 0.93 6.41 -8.78
C TYR A 97 0.35 5.85 -7.49
N VAL A 98 -0.90 5.38 -7.50
CA VAL A 98 -1.50 4.65 -6.37
C VAL A 98 -0.64 3.43 -6.03
N VAL A 99 -0.32 2.59 -7.01
CA VAL A 99 0.53 1.40 -6.81
C VAL A 99 1.93 1.79 -6.29
N GLN A 100 2.53 2.84 -6.85
CA GLN A 100 3.85 3.31 -6.42
C GLN A 100 3.83 3.80 -4.97
N TYR A 101 2.88 4.65 -4.60
CA TYR A 101 2.78 5.20 -3.25
C TYR A 101 2.41 4.12 -2.23
N ALA A 102 1.52 3.19 -2.58
CA ALA A 102 1.24 2.02 -1.76
C ALA A 102 2.52 1.18 -1.52
N GLY A 103 3.37 1.02 -2.53
CA GLY A 103 4.65 0.33 -2.34
C GLY A 103 5.67 1.07 -1.49
N MET A 104 5.67 2.39 -1.52
CA MET A 104 6.48 3.19 -0.59
C MET A 104 6.04 3.01 0.86
N HIS A 105 4.73 2.93 1.13
CA HIS A 105 4.22 2.58 2.46
C HIS A 105 4.76 1.22 2.91
N LEU A 106 4.58 0.18 2.09
CA LEU A 106 4.98 -1.17 2.47
C LEU A 106 6.50 -1.32 2.63
N GLU A 107 7.29 -0.61 1.83
CA GLU A 107 8.75 -0.53 1.98
C GLU A 107 9.15 0.13 3.30
N ALA A 108 8.50 1.24 3.68
CA ALA A 108 8.77 1.89 4.96
C ALA A 108 8.36 0.99 6.15
N THR A 109 7.17 0.40 6.10
CA THR A 109 6.63 -0.49 7.14
C THR A 109 7.52 -1.72 7.37
N THR A 110 7.90 -2.41 6.29
CA THR A 110 8.74 -3.61 6.39
C THR A 110 10.16 -3.29 6.86
N ARG A 111 10.74 -2.15 6.44
CA ARG A 111 12.02 -1.67 6.96
C ARG A 111 11.94 -1.38 8.45
N PHE A 112 10.89 -0.70 8.88
CA PHE A 112 10.69 -0.37 10.28
C PHE A 112 10.57 -1.63 11.14
N TYR A 113 9.75 -2.59 10.72
CA TYR A 113 9.63 -3.90 11.38
C TYR A 113 10.99 -4.60 11.53
N LEU A 114 11.79 -4.61 10.46
CA LEU A 114 13.13 -5.20 10.47
C LEU A 114 14.08 -4.45 11.42
N ILE A 115 14.01 -3.12 11.50
CA ILE A 115 14.84 -2.29 12.39
C ILE A 115 14.54 -2.60 13.85
N VAL A 116 13.25 -2.69 14.22
CA VAL A 116 12.82 -3.02 15.58
C VAL A 116 13.29 -4.44 15.97
N ASN A 117 13.16 -5.41 15.06
CA ASN A 117 13.53 -6.80 15.32
C ASN A 117 15.05 -7.07 15.24
N GLN A 118 15.85 -6.18 14.64
CA GLN A 118 17.31 -6.33 14.54
C GLN A 118 18.04 -5.18 15.25
N LYS A 119 17.75 -4.97 16.54
CA LYS A 119 18.29 -3.87 17.38
C LYS A 119 19.79 -3.52 17.18
N LEU A 120 20.63 -4.48 16.75
CA LEU A 120 22.09 -4.32 16.54
C LEU A 120 22.57 -4.23 15.07
N ARG A 121 21.71 -4.32 14.05
CA ARG A 121 22.06 -4.19 12.61
C ARG A 121 21.53 -2.91 11.93
N LYS A 122 21.14 -1.92 12.74
CA LYS A 122 20.42 -0.70 12.34
C LYS A 122 20.99 0.02 11.11
N LEU A 123 22.31 0.11 10.95
CA LEU A 123 22.92 0.93 9.87
C LEU A 123 22.86 0.31 8.47
N ARG A 124 22.78 -1.02 8.31
CA ARG A 124 22.82 -1.65 6.97
C ARG A 124 21.47 -1.67 6.26
N ASN A 125 20.37 -1.53 7.01
CA ASN A 125 19.03 -1.81 6.49
C ASN A 125 18.23 -0.56 6.09
N PHE A 126 18.67 0.65 6.44
CA PHE A 126 17.95 1.89 6.09
C PHE A 126 17.79 2.09 4.56
N ASN A 127 18.76 1.63 3.77
CA ASN A 127 18.78 1.77 2.31
C ASN A 127 18.40 0.49 1.55
N SER A 128 17.89 -0.53 2.23
CA SER A 128 17.53 -1.81 1.59
C SER A 128 16.23 -1.70 0.80
N THR A 129 16.21 -2.08 -0.48
CA THR A 129 14.96 -2.16 -1.26
C THR A 129 13.95 -3.10 -0.62
N LEU A 130 12.64 -2.90 -0.86
CA LEU A 130 11.58 -3.78 -0.34
C LEU A 130 11.90 -5.28 -0.56
N GLY A 131 12.36 -5.66 -1.75
CA GLY A 131 12.72 -7.05 -2.04
C GLY A 131 13.83 -7.62 -1.14
N LYS A 132 14.86 -6.83 -0.82
CA LYS A 132 15.94 -7.25 0.09
C LYS A 132 15.43 -7.41 1.53
N VAL A 133 14.54 -6.51 1.96
CA VAL A 133 13.94 -6.54 3.30
C VAL A 133 13.04 -7.77 3.45
N VAL A 134 12.12 -7.99 2.51
CA VAL A 134 11.20 -9.15 2.52
C VAL A 134 11.98 -10.46 2.48
N HIS A 135 13.05 -10.54 1.70
CA HIS A 135 13.91 -11.71 1.70
C HIS A 135 14.52 -12.01 3.08
N GLN A 136 15.04 -10.99 3.77
CA GLN A 136 15.58 -11.17 5.11
C GLN A 136 14.50 -11.59 6.12
N LEU A 137 13.31 -10.96 6.07
CA LEU A 137 12.19 -11.32 6.93
C LEU A 137 11.77 -12.78 6.73
N GLY A 138 11.75 -13.26 5.48
CA GLY A 138 11.45 -14.66 5.16
C GLY A 138 12.50 -15.64 5.68
N GLN A 139 13.79 -15.30 5.60
CA GLN A 139 14.86 -16.13 6.16
C GLN A 139 14.80 -16.23 7.69
N MET A 140 14.40 -15.14 8.35
CA MET A 140 14.26 -15.09 9.80
C MET A 140 12.93 -15.69 10.32
N GLN A 141 12.00 -16.01 9.43
CA GLN A 141 10.66 -16.51 9.77
C GLN A 141 9.90 -15.56 10.73
N LEU A 142 10.12 -14.24 10.60
CA LEU A 142 9.48 -13.23 11.46
C LEU A 142 8.03 -12.91 11.07
N LEU A 143 7.57 -13.40 9.93
CA LEU A 143 6.21 -13.23 9.42
C LEU A 143 5.73 -14.57 8.89
N ASP A 144 4.41 -14.78 8.90
CA ASP A 144 3.83 -15.99 8.34
C ASP A 144 4.11 -16.12 6.83
N LYS A 145 4.12 -17.37 6.36
CA LYS A 145 4.48 -17.70 4.97
C LYS A 145 3.58 -17.00 3.95
N LYS A 146 2.28 -16.86 4.26
CA LYS A 146 1.30 -16.26 3.34
C LYS A 146 1.54 -14.75 3.22
N THR A 147 1.89 -14.07 4.32
CA THR A 147 2.30 -12.67 4.29
C THR A 147 3.58 -12.47 3.47
N ILE A 148 4.60 -13.31 3.65
CA ILE A 148 5.84 -13.25 2.85
C ILE A 148 5.59 -13.49 1.36
N GLU A 149 4.77 -14.48 1.02
CA GLU A 149 4.38 -14.76 -0.37
C GLU A 149 3.65 -13.58 -1.00
N SER A 150 2.67 -13.01 -0.28
CA SER A 150 1.92 -11.84 -0.73
C SER A 150 2.84 -10.63 -0.97
N LEU A 151 3.85 -10.43 -0.11
CA LEU A 151 4.86 -9.40 -0.28
C LEU A 151 5.70 -9.60 -1.56
N TYR A 152 6.09 -10.84 -1.88
CA TYR A 152 6.82 -11.12 -3.12
C TYR A 152 5.97 -10.89 -4.38
N VAL A 153 4.68 -11.25 -4.35
CA VAL A 153 3.76 -10.93 -5.45
C VAL A 153 3.64 -9.42 -5.61
N PHE A 154 3.44 -8.69 -4.51
CA PHE A 154 3.37 -7.24 -4.52
C PHE A 154 4.65 -6.56 -5.04
N ILE A 155 5.84 -7.07 -4.70
CA ILE A 155 7.12 -6.52 -5.17
C ILE A 155 7.18 -6.44 -6.70
N LYS A 156 6.58 -7.41 -7.41
CA LYS A 156 6.52 -7.39 -8.88
C LYS A 156 5.74 -6.18 -9.39
N LEU A 157 4.56 -5.92 -8.82
CA LEU A 157 3.74 -4.74 -9.14
C LEU A 157 4.45 -3.44 -8.81
N PHE A 158 5.07 -3.37 -7.62
CA PHE A 158 5.80 -2.18 -7.20
C PHE A 158 6.97 -1.86 -8.14
N ASN A 159 7.75 -2.87 -8.54
CA ASN A 159 8.84 -2.68 -9.50
C ASN A 159 8.32 -2.23 -10.87
N LYS A 160 7.24 -2.84 -11.39
CA LYS A 160 6.59 -2.39 -12.64
C LYS A 160 6.19 -0.91 -12.56
N SER A 161 5.62 -0.47 -11.43
CA SER A 161 5.21 0.94 -11.24
C SER A 161 6.39 1.91 -11.29
N LYS A 162 7.57 1.52 -10.79
CA LYS A 162 8.79 2.37 -10.81
C LYS A 162 9.37 2.56 -12.21
N HIS A 163 9.25 1.53 -13.06
CA HIS A 163 9.87 1.50 -14.38
C HIS A 163 8.93 1.88 -15.53
N GLU A 164 7.63 2.05 -15.25
CA GLU A 164 6.69 2.52 -16.26
C GLU A 164 6.93 4.01 -16.60
N VAL A 165 7.14 4.29 -17.88
CA VAL A 165 7.32 5.64 -18.42
C VAL A 165 6.05 6.04 -19.18
N ASN A 166 5.12 6.71 -18.49
CA ASN A 166 3.86 7.21 -19.05
C ASN A 166 3.94 8.70 -19.37
N GLN A 167 4.86 9.09 -20.25
CA GLN A 167 4.97 10.49 -20.70
C GLN A 167 3.98 10.83 -21.82
N ASP A 168 3.46 9.82 -22.53
CA ASP A 168 2.51 9.99 -23.64
C ASP A 168 1.10 9.54 -23.24
N ARG A 169 0.11 10.42 -23.40
CA ARG A 169 -1.30 10.13 -23.13
C ARG A 169 -1.93 9.18 -24.15
N ALA A 170 -1.34 9.03 -25.33
CA ALA A 170 -1.82 8.13 -26.38
C ALA A 170 -1.43 6.66 -26.14
N ARG A 171 -0.44 6.39 -25.26
CA ARG A 171 -0.08 5.02 -24.89
C ARG A 171 -1.09 4.43 -23.92
N GLN A 172 -1.44 3.17 -24.16
CA GLN A 172 -2.20 2.38 -23.21
C GLN A 172 -1.41 2.25 -21.90
N ARG A 173 -2.05 2.62 -20.80
CA ARG A 173 -1.49 2.54 -19.45
C ARG A 173 -1.39 1.09 -19.00
N LEU A 174 -0.30 0.72 -18.33
CA LEU A 174 -0.11 -0.64 -17.82
C LEU A 174 -1.06 -0.93 -16.65
N PHE A 175 -1.15 0.00 -15.70
CA PHE A 175 -2.02 -0.15 -14.53
C PHE A 175 -3.42 0.40 -14.79
N THR A 176 -4.40 -0.39 -14.37
CA THR A 176 -5.81 -0.08 -14.44
C THR A 176 -6.36 0.39 -13.08
N VAL A 177 -7.61 0.84 -13.07
CA VAL A 177 -8.34 1.15 -11.84
C VAL A 177 -8.40 -0.08 -10.92
N SER A 178 -8.66 -1.26 -11.49
CA SER A 178 -8.65 -2.53 -10.76
C SER A 178 -7.34 -2.76 -10.02
N ASP A 179 -6.20 -2.55 -10.69
CA ASP A 179 -4.88 -2.71 -10.04
C ASP A 179 -4.71 -1.76 -8.86
N ALA A 180 -5.11 -0.50 -9.03
CA ALA A 180 -4.97 0.53 -8.00
C ALA A 180 -5.78 0.20 -6.73
N LEU A 181 -7.06 -0.16 -6.90
CA LEU A 181 -7.96 -0.48 -5.78
C LEU A 181 -7.49 -1.71 -5.02
N VAL A 182 -7.14 -2.78 -5.73
CA VAL A 182 -6.67 -4.03 -5.14
C VAL A 182 -5.35 -3.83 -4.41
N VAL A 183 -4.39 -3.15 -5.05
CA VAL A 183 -3.09 -2.89 -4.45
C VAL A 183 -3.23 -2.02 -3.21
N TYR A 184 -4.06 -0.98 -3.24
CA TYR A 184 -4.27 -0.13 -2.08
C TYR A 184 -4.75 -0.95 -0.87
N LEU A 185 -5.85 -1.70 -1.02
CA LEU A 185 -6.38 -2.53 0.08
C LEU A 185 -5.38 -3.61 0.52
N THR A 186 -4.71 -4.26 -0.43
CA THR A 186 -3.67 -5.27 -0.12
C THR A 186 -2.59 -4.67 0.77
N VAL A 187 -2.05 -3.52 0.38
CA VAL A 187 -0.98 -2.84 1.11
C VAL A 187 -1.45 -2.41 2.49
N ARG A 188 -2.71 -1.95 2.61
CA ARG A 188 -3.33 -1.62 3.89
C ARG A 188 -3.43 -2.83 4.82
N ILE A 189 -3.90 -3.97 4.31
CA ILE A 189 -4.00 -5.22 5.06
C ILE A 189 -2.62 -5.72 5.49
N LEU A 190 -1.68 -5.83 4.56
CA LEU A 190 -0.33 -6.32 4.84
C LEU A 190 0.43 -5.37 5.78
N GLY A 191 0.32 -4.06 5.56
CA GLY A 191 0.93 -3.04 6.40
C GLY A 191 0.41 -3.12 7.84
N ASN A 192 -0.90 -3.25 8.03
CA ASN A 192 -1.49 -3.41 9.35
C ASN A 192 -0.99 -4.69 10.05
N ARG A 193 -0.99 -5.84 9.35
CA ARG A 193 -0.46 -7.10 9.89
C ARG A 193 0.98 -6.96 10.39
N ILE A 194 1.85 -6.34 9.58
CA ILE A 194 3.26 -6.17 9.94
C ILE A 194 3.43 -5.21 11.14
N LEU A 195 2.64 -4.14 11.21
CA LEU A 195 2.70 -3.19 12.32
C LEU A 195 2.15 -3.76 13.64
N GLN A 196 1.18 -4.68 13.57
CA GLN A 196 0.63 -5.35 14.75
C GLN A 196 1.64 -6.30 15.43
N GLU A 197 2.63 -6.78 14.70
CA GLU A 197 3.74 -7.57 15.25
C GLU A 197 4.79 -6.72 15.99
N ILE A 198 4.65 -5.39 16.02
CA ILE A 198 5.55 -4.48 16.73
C ILE A 198 4.98 -4.18 18.11
N ASP A 199 5.79 -4.38 19.15
CA ASP A 199 5.44 -3.97 20.51
C ASP A 199 5.11 -2.46 20.56
N PRO A 200 3.95 -2.05 21.10
CA PRO A 200 3.58 -0.65 21.26
C PRO A 200 4.66 0.23 21.92
N GLY A 201 5.43 -0.29 22.88
CA GLY A 201 6.52 0.44 23.54
C GLY A 201 7.75 0.68 22.65
N GLU A 202 8.01 -0.21 21.68
CA GLU A 202 9.08 -0.04 20.67
C GLU A 202 8.65 0.95 19.58
N LEU A 203 7.36 1.00 19.28
CA LEU A 203 6.78 1.99 18.38
C LEU A 203 6.91 3.40 18.95
N GLU A 204 6.70 3.61 20.25
CA GLU A 204 6.84 4.93 20.89
C GLU A 204 8.29 5.35 21.07
N SER A 205 9.19 4.43 21.44
CA SER A 205 10.61 4.75 21.71
C SER A 205 11.49 4.93 20.47
N THR A 206 11.17 4.26 19.35
CA THR A 206 11.91 4.46 18.08
C THR A 206 11.52 5.77 17.36
N VAL A 207 10.52 6.48 17.89
CA VAL A 207 9.92 7.69 17.30
C VAL A 207 10.55 8.98 17.78
N GLU A 208 11.38 8.93 18.82
CA GLU A 208 12.13 10.08 19.35
C GLU A 208 13.53 10.26 18.72
N LEU A 209 13.89 9.46 17.71
CA LEU A 209 15.11 9.58 16.90
C LEU A 209 14.83 10.22 15.53
#